data_AF-A0A8K0SWU7-F1
#
_entry.id   AF-A0A8K0SWU7-F1
#
_cell.length_a   1.000
_cell.length_b   1.000
_cell.length_c   1.000
_cell.angle_alpha   90.00
_cell.angle_beta   90.00
_cell.angle_gamma   90.00
#
_symmetry.space_group_name_H-M   'P 1'
#
loop_
_entity.id
_entity.type
_entity.pdbx_description
1 polymer ?
#
loop_
_entity_poly.entity_id
_entity_poly.type
_entity_poly.pdbx_seq_one_letter_code
_entity_poly.pdbx_strand_id
1 'polypeptide(L)'
;GNLTGYTQLMCFFALAAFLKPYVLQLKYWFVYYCTSTIHIKPSDETYHMVQTWISSRGLDDTARSILARVRTKRNLAQGYSDSTKKALWYAPWEGSFVFWYKNNLLYYKTVLVDNGFHKEEQISVTCIGRSPVLKDLLEDCRLKYLNDLKNKTTIHGHRDDHWRKEKAVVARPLSTVILDAKQKEPLIKDIRDFLNPDTRRWYTEHSIPYKRGYLLHGPPGTGKSSFSLSIAGELDMDIYVVSIPGANDQMLKSLFAGLPDRCVVLLEDIDAAGAACSRDSNSEDSDSDGDVRPQKRGVTLSGLLNVLDGVASQEDRVLVMTTNHPQRLDPALTRPGRIDKEVEFQLANRGIAKNIFHFMFGQPEEIGRVSRQKEGDGDVESQADEFAAKVPESEFSPAEIMSYLLPHRSCPAAAVQHCGQWVDDLRKEKQAKKSRLEGWD
;
A
#
# COMPACT_ATOMS: atom_id res chain seq x y z
N GLY A 1 56.45 -28.30 -54.57
CA GLY A 1 55.53 -27.39 -53.88
C GLY A 1 54.79 -28.16 -52.81
N ASN A 2 54.92 -27.77 -51.54
CA ASN A 2 54.33 -28.45 -50.39
C ASN A 2 52.80 -28.25 -50.36
N LEU A 3 52.06 -29.07 -51.12
CA LEU A 3 50.58 -29.12 -51.10
C LEU A 3 50.00 -29.90 -49.90
N THR A 4 50.83 -30.61 -49.14
CA THR A 4 50.41 -31.49 -48.04
C THR A 4 49.90 -30.74 -46.81
N GLY A 5 50.40 -29.53 -46.54
CA GLY A 5 49.93 -28.73 -45.41
C GLY A 5 48.51 -28.17 -45.61
N TYR A 6 48.19 -27.73 -46.83
CA TYR A 6 46.88 -27.15 -47.14
C TYR A 6 45.75 -28.18 -47.16
N THR A 7 46.01 -29.40 -47.64
CA THR A 7 45.01 -30.49 -47.64
C THR A 7 44.72 -30.99 -46.23
N GLN A 8 45.73 -31.08 -45.36
CA GLN A 8 45.54 -31.40 -43.94
C GLN A 8 44.72 -30.33 -43.21
N LEU A 9 44.98 -29.04 -43.49
CA LEU A 9 44.21 -27.94 -42.93
C LEU A 9 42.74 -27.96 -43.39
N MET A 10 42.51 -28.24 -44.67
CA MET A 10 41.16 -28.39 -45.26
C MET A 10 40.39 -29.53 -44.62
N CYS A 11 41.02 -30.70 -44.42
CA CYS A 11 40.41 -31.83 -43.73
C CYS A 11 40.08 -31.51 -42.27
N PHE A 12 40.95 -30.78 -41.56
CA PHE A 12 40.69 -30.36 -40.18
C PHE A 12 39.51 -29.38 -40.08
N PHE A 13 39.44 -28.38 -40.96
CA PHE A 13 38.30 -27.45 -41.00
C PHE A 13 37.00 -28.14 -41.43
N ALA A 14 37.06 -29.09 -42.37
CA ALA A 14 35.90 -29.89 -42.77
C ALA A 14 35.40 -30.76 -41.60
N LEU A 15 36.31 -31.40 -40.85
CA LEU A 15 35.97 -32.17 -39.66
C LEU A 15 35.41 -31.29 -38.54
N ALA A 16 36.00 -30.12 -38.29
CA ALA A 16 35.51 -29.17 -37.30
C ALA A 16 34.11 -28.64 -37.66
N ALA A 17 33.87 -28.35 -38.95
CA ALA A 17 32.55 -27.95 -39.45
C ALA A 17 31.52 -29.07 -39.31
N PHE A 18 31.93 -30.32 -39.57
CA PHE A 18 31.08 -31.50 -39.40
C PHE A 18 30.76 -31.78 -37.93
N LEU A 19 31.73 -31.61 -37.02
CA LEU A 19 31.56 -31.85 -35.57
C LEU A 19 30.81 -30.72 -34.86
N LYS A 20 30.88 -29.48 -35.35
CA LYS A 20 30.20 -28.32 -34.76
C LYS A 20 28.72 -28.56 -34.40
N PRO A 21 27.85 -29.07 -35.29
CA PRO A 21 26.45 -29.34 -34.94
C PRO A 21 26.30 -30.41 -33.86
N TYR A 22 27.12 -31.47 -33.86
CA TYR A 22 27.06 -32.52 -32.84
C TYR A 22 27.52 -32.02 -31.47
N VAL A 23 28.57 -31.20 -31.42
CA VAL A 23 29.02 -30.57 -30.16
C VAL A 23 27.94 -29.63 -29.62
N LEU A 24 27.27 -28.87 -30.49
CA LEU A 24 26.14 -28.03 -30.09
C LEU A 24 24.98 -28.88 -29.56
N GLN A 25 24.59 -29.95 -30.28
CA GLN A 25 23.55 -30.88 -29.83
C GLN A 25 23.91 -31.55 -28.50
N LEU A 26 25.16 -31.96 -28.31
CA LEU A 26 25.63 -32.58 -27.07
C LEU A 26 25.65 -31.58 -25.91
N LYS A 27 25.98 -30.32 -26.16
CA LYS A 27 25.82 -29.22 -25.20
C LYS A 27 24.35 -29.01 -24.83
N TYR A 28 23.44 -28.94 -25.81
CA TYR A 28 22.00 -28.79 -25.55
C TYR A 28 21.44 -29.99 -24.78
N TRP A 29 21.86 -31.20 -25.14
CA TRP A 29 21.52 -32.43 -24.45
C TRP A 29 22.00 -32.39 -23.00
N PHE A 30 23.27 -32.03 -22.75
CA PHE A 30 23.81 -31.94 -21.40
C PHE A 30 23.08 -30.90 -20.55
N VAL A 31 22.82 -29.71 -21.09
CA VAL A 31 22.04 -28.68 -20.38
C VAL A 31 20.62 -29.19 -20.10
N TYR A 32 19.97 -29.82 -21.07
CA TYR A 32 18.59 -30.27 -20.92
C TYR A 32 18.43 -31.41 -19.89
N TYR A 33 19.35 -32.38 -19.87
CA TYR A 33 19.22 -33.57 -19.02
C TYR A 33 19.96 -33.46 -17.69
N CYS A 34 21.05 -32.69 -17.62
CA CYS A 34 21.91 -32.59 -16.44
C CYS A 34 21.77 -31.28 -15.69
N THR A 35 20.88 -30.36 -16.11
CA THR A 35 20.61 -29.13 -15.37
C THR A 35 19.12 -28.94 -15.10
N SER A 36 18.82 -28.27 -13.99
CA SER A 36 17.48 -27.81 -13.67
C SER A 36 17.47 -26.29 -13.78
N THR A 37 16.46 -25.72 -14.45
CA THR A 37 16.33 -24.26 -14.61
C THR A 37 14.99 -23.79 -14.09
N ILE A 38 14.99 -22.72 -13.30
CA ILE A 38 13.78 -22.02 -12.89
C ILE A 38 13.66 -20.71 -13.67
N HIS A 39 12.46 -20.45 -14.18
CA HIS A 39 12.16 -19.27 -14.99
C HIS A 39 11.20 -18.37 -14.22
N ILE A 40 11.57 -17.10 -14.06
CA ILE A 40 10.85 -16.11 -13.25
C ILE A 40 10.37 -15.00 -14.18
N LYS A 41 9.05 -14.81 -14.24
CA LYS A 41 8.42 -13.82 -15.09
C LYS A 41 8.48 -12.42 -14.46
N PRO A 42 8.64 -11.34 -15.24
CA PRO A 42 8.76 -9.98 -14.71
C PRO A 42 7.47 -9.42 -14.12
N SER A 43 6.31 -9.94 -14.50
CA SER A 43 5.01 -9.52 -13.97
C SER A 43 4.75 -10.00 -12.54
N ASP A 44 5.60 -10.88 -12.02
CA ASP A 44 5.45 -11.50 -10.71
C ASP A 44 6.32 -10.78 -9.67
N GLU A 45 5.84 -10.68 -8.42
CA GLU A 45 6.62 -10.14 -7.31
C GLU A 45 7.91 -10.92 -7.07
N THR A 46 7.92 -12.21 -7.42
CA THR A 46 9.10 -13.08 -7.35
C THR A 46 10.31 -12.52 -8.12
N TYR A 47 10.08 -11.80 -9.23
CA TYR A 47 11.14 -11.10 -9.97
C TYR A 47 11.81 -10.03 -9.10
N HIS A 48 11.02 -9.22 -8.40
CA HIS A 48 11.53 -8.20 -7.49
C HIS A 48 12.21 -8.79 -6.25
N MET A 49 11.72 -9.92 -5.73
CA MET A 49 12.35 -10.63 -4.62
C MET A 49 13.78 -11.07 -4.99
N VAL A 50 13.94 -11.72 -6.15
CA VAL A 50 15.25 -12.20 -6.62
C VAL A 50 16.19 -11.05 -6.93
N GLN A 51 15.73 -9.99 -7.60
CA GLN A 51 16.57 -8.82 -7.87
C GLN A 51 17.08 -8.15 -6.60
N THR A 52 16.19 -7.98 -5.61
CA THR A 52 16.56 -7.37 -4.32
C THR A 52 17.59 -8.23 -3.59
N TRP A 53 17.41 -9.56 -3.62
CA TRP A 53 18.37 -10.49 -3.01
C TRP A 53 19.73 -10.47 -3.71
N ILE A 54 19.77 -10.47 -5.04
CA ILE A 54 21.02 -10.43 -5.82
C ILE A 54 21.80 -9.15 -5.55
N SER A 55 21.14 -7.99 -5.65
CA SER A 55 21.79 -6.69 -5.41
C SER A 55 22.28 -6.57 -3.97
N SER A 56 21.51 -7.07 -3.00
CA SER A 56 21.93 -7.05 -1.60
C SER A 56 23.15 -7.93 -1.26
N ARG A 57 23.51 -8.86 -2.16
CA ARG A 57 24.69 -9.72 -2.05
C ARG A 57 25.88 -9.16 -2.85
N GLY A 58 25.71 -8.04 -3.56
CA GLY A 58 26.73 -7.48 -4.45
C GLY A 58 27.02 -8.36 -5.67
N LEU A 59 26.09 -9.24 -6.03
CA LEU A 59 26.27 -10.14 -7.18
C LEU A 59 26.03 -9.43 -8.51
N ASP A 60 25.41 -8.25 -8.49
CA ASP A 60 25.24 -7.35 -9.63
C ASP A 60 26.58 -6.90 -10.22
N ASP A 61 27.63 -6.72 -9.42
CA ASP A 61 28.98 -6.38 -9.90
C ASP A 61 29.63 -7.49 -10.73
N THR A 62 29.18 -8.74 -10.59
CA THR A 62 29.68 -9.88 -11.37
C THR A 62 29.08 -9.92 -12.78
N ALA A 63 27.97 -9.21 -13.01
CA ALA A 63 27.35 -9.11 -14.32
C ALA A 63 28.17 -8.16 -15.21
N ARG A 64 28.44 -8.59 -16.45
CA ARG A 64 29.16 -7.75 -17.44
C ARG A 64 28.33 -6.57 -17.95
N SER A 65 27.03 -6.57 -17.69
CA SER A 65 26.09 -5.55 -18.14
C SER A 65 25.07 -5.32 -17.03
N ILE A 66 24.85 -4.04 -16.71
CA ILE A 66 24.12 -3.58 -15.54
C ILE A 66 23.16 -2.48 -15.98
N LEU A 67 21.88 -2.62 -15.63
CA LEU A 67 20.86 -1.59 -15.74
C LEU A 67 20.89 -0.72 -14.48
N ALA A 68 21.11 0.58 -14.66
CA ALA A 68 20.87 1.55 -13.61
C ALA A 68 19.39 1.94 -13.62
N ARG A 69 18.71 1.77 -12.48
CA ARG A 69 17.34 2.24 -12.27
C ARG A 69 17.34 3.26 -11.15
N VAL A 70 16.50 4.28 -11.30
CA VAL A 70 16.24 5.21 -10.20
C VAL A 70 15.30 4.50 -9.22
N ARG A 71 15.67 4.47 -7.95
CA ARG A 71 14.75 4.02 -6.90
C ARG A 71 13.64 5.06 -6.76
N THR A 72 12.50 4.83 -7.42
CA THR A 72 11.32 5.68 -7.27
C THR A 72 10.80 5.53 -5.84
N LYS A 73 11.20 6.48 -4.97
CA LYS A 73 10.77 6.68 -3.58
C LYS A 73 10.15 5.45 -2.87
N ARG A 74 10.99 4.51 -2.44
CA ARG A 74 10.69 3.67 -1.27
C ARG A 74 11.54 4.21 -0.13
N ASN A 75 10.89 4.76 0.90
CA ASN A 75 11.42 5.34 2.14
C ASN A 75 11.64 6.87 2.12
N LEU A 76 10.73 7.58 2.81
CA LEU A 76 10.88 8.96 3.29
C LEU A 76 11.27 8.97 4.79
N ALA A 77 12.05 7.99 5.25
CA ALA A 77 12.37 7.81 6.68
C ALA A 77 13.86 7.74 7.00
N GLN A 78 14.76 7.74 6.00
CA GLN A 78 16.20 7.90 6.23
C GLN A 78 16.58 9.33 5.88
N GLY A 79 17.35 9.95 6.79
CA GLY A 79 17.67 11.37 6.81
C GLY A 79 17.98 11.97 5.45
N TYR A 80 17.45 13.17 5.24
CA TYR A 80 17.61 13.95 4.02
C TYR A 80 19.08 14.39 3.88
N SER A 81 19.93 13.52 3.33
CA SER A 81 21.21 13.95 2.77
C SER A 81 20.98 14.27 1.29
N ASP A 82 21.36 15.47 0.85
CA ASP A 82 21.16 15.92 -0.54
C ASP A 82 21.87 14.99 -1.55
N SER A 83 22.89 14.25 -1.10
CA SER A 83 23.62 13.20 -1.83
C SER A 83 22.82 11.90 -2.09
N THR A 84 21.69 11.68 -1.44
CA THR A 84 20.86 10.44 -1.59
C THR A 84 19.60 10.64 -2.43
N LYS A 85 19.40 11.85 -2.98
CA LYS A 85 18.26 12.16 -3.83
C LYS A 85 18.33 11.32 -5.11
N LYS A 86 17.29 10.52 -5.39
CA LYS A 86 17.23 9.57 -6.52
C LYS A 86 18.35 8.53 -6.48
N ALA A 87 18.57 7.89 -5.33
CA ALA A 87 19.51 6.78 -5.20
C ALA A 87 19.35 5.79 -6.38
N LEU A 88 20.45 5.57 -7.08
CA LEU A 88 20.53 4.59 -8.13
C LEU A 88 20.61 3.21 -7.50
N TRP A 89 19.92 2.26 -8.09
CA TRP A 89 20.15 0.86 -7.82
C TRP A 89 20.46 0.17 -9.15
N TYR A 90 21.27 -0.87 -9.04
CA TYR A 90 21.85 -1.57 -10.16
C TYR A 90 21.23 -2.97 -10.24
N ALA A 91 20.91 -3.40 -11.46
CA ALA A 91 20.36 -4.72 -11.73
C ALA A 91 21.10 -5.33 -12.93
N PRO A 92 21.36 -6.64 -12.98
CA PRO A 92 21.94 -7.27 -14.17
C PRO A 92 21.05 -7.08 -15.41
N TRP A 93 21.59 -6.54 -16.51
CA TRP A 93 20.88 -6.33 -17.79
C TRP A 93 21.45 -7.23 -18.88
N GLU A 94 20.62 -8.08 -19.51
CA GLU A 94 21.08 -9.05 -20.52
C GLU A 94 22.34 -9.84 -20.08
N GLY A 95 22.53 -9.94 -18.77
CA GLY A 95 23.73 -10.45 -18.15
C GLY A 95 23.57 -11.91 -17.82
N SER A 96 24.70 -12.61 -17.80
CA SER A 96 24.76 -13.93 -17.18
C SER A 96 26.02 -14.09 -16.38
N PHE A 97 25.91 -14.67 -15.19
CA PHE A 97 27.02 -14.89 -14.28
C PHE A 97 26.78 -16.16 -13.47
N VAL A 98 27.86 -16.64 -12.86
CA VAL A 98 27.85 -17.84 -12.04
C VAL A 98 28.14 -17.43 -10.60
N PHE A 99 27.42 -18.00 -9.64
CA PHE A 99 27.65 -17.76 -8.22
C PHE A 99 27.48 -19.04 -7.41
N TRP A 100 28.11 -19.09 -6.24
CA TRP A 100 27.99 -20.20 -5.30
C TRP A 100 26.85 -19.96 -4.32
N TYR A 101 26.01 -20.96 -4.11
CA TYR A 101 24.93 -20.93 -3.13
C TYR A 101 24.77 -22.31 -2.48
N LYS A 102 24.90 -22.38 -1.13
CA LYS A 102 24.84 -23.63 -0.34
C LYS A 102 25.66 -24.78 -0.98
N ASN A 103 26.92 -24.51 -1.33
CA ASN A 103 27.86 -25.44 -2.01
C ASN A 103 27.45 -25.91 -3.42
N ASN A 104 26.47 -25.27 -4.05
CA ASN A 104 26.06 -25.54 -5.42
C ASN A 104 26.41 -24.36 -6.31
N LEU A 105 26.85 -24.66 -7.53
CA LEU A 105 27.18 -23.66 -8.54
C LEU A 105 25.90 -23.32 -9.33
N LEU A 106 25.45 -22.08 -9.22
CA LEU A 106 24.25 -21.58 -9.90
C LEU A 106 24.63 -20.62 -11.01
N TYR A 107 23.95 -20.74 -12.14
CA TYR A 107 24.08 -19.86 -13.29
C TYR A 107 22.84 -18.98 -13.39
N TYR A 108 23.04 -17.68 -13.19
CA TYR A 108 22.01 -16.66 -13.39
C TYR A 108 22.08 -16.13 -14.82
N LYS A 109 20.93 -15.93 -15.46
CA LYS A 109 20.83 -15.29 -16.76
C LYS A 109 19.53 -14.50 -16.89
N THR A 110 19.62 -13.25 -17.32
CA THR A 110 18.47 -12.46 -17.77
C THR A 110 18.29 -12.65 -19.28
N VAL A 111 17.08 -12.95 -19.75
CA VAL A 111 16.74 -13.14 -21.17
C VAL A 111 15.59 -12.20 -21.52
N LEU A 112 15.69 -11.47 -22.63
CA LEU A 112 14.56 -10.75 -23.20
C LEU A 112 13.69 -11.71 -24.02
N VAL A 113 12.44 -11.84 -23.62
CA VAL A 113 11.41 -12.60 -24.31
C VAL A 113 10.54 -11.61 -25.07
N ASP A 114 10.37 -11.84 -26.37
CA ASP A 114 9.52 -11.02 -27.22
C ASP A 114 8.08 -11.53 -27.15
N ASN A 115 7.18 -10.73 -26.54
CA ASN A 115 5.76 -11.04 -26.45
C ASN A 115 4.95 -10.34 -27.56
N GLY A 116 5.60 -9.81 -28.61
CA GLY A 116 4.99 -9.21 -29.79
C GLY A 116 4.70 -7.71 -29.64
N PHE A 117 4.01 -7.29 -28.58
CA PHE A 117 3.72 -5.86 -28.32
C PHE A 117 4.79 -5.17 -27.48
N HIS A 118 5.51 -5.94 -26.67
CA HIS A 118 6.58 -5.46 -25.80
C HIS A 118 7.57 -6.59 -25.50
N LYS A 119 8.82 -6.22 -25.25
CA LYS A 119 9.87 -7.16 -24.82
C LYS A 119 9.91 -7.20 -23.31
N GLU A 120 9.85 -8.39 -22.73
CA GLU A 120 9.84 -8.63 -21.30
C GLU A 120 11.15 -9.28 -20.87
N GLU A 121 11.76 -8.78 -19.80
CA GLU A 121 12.94 -9.41 -19.21
C GLU A 121 12.54 -10.57 -18.29
N GLN A 122 12.93 -11.78 -18.65
CA GLN A 122 12.76 -12.97 -17.83
C GLN A 122 14.07 -13.34 -17.14
N ILE A 123 14.00 -13.67 -15.85
CA ILE A 123 15.15 -14.20 -15.11
C ILE A 123 15.13 -15.72 -15.20
N SER A 124 16.28 -16.31 -15.47
CA SER A 124 16.50 -17.76 -15.41
C SER A 124 17.66 -18.07 -14.48
N VAL A 125 17.44 -19.03 -13.57
CA VAL A 125 18.50 -19.54 -12.69
C VAL A 125 18.63 -21.03 -12.91
N THR A 126 19.82 -21.48 -13.30
CA THR A 126 20.13 -22.86 -13.64
C THR A 126 21.08 -23.46 -12.61
N CYS A 127 20.78 -24.67 -12.15
CA CYS A 127 21.64 -25.47 -11.28
C CYS A 127 22.06 -26.75 -12.02
N ILE A 128 23.29 -27.22 -11.78
CA ILE A 128 23.72 -28.55 -12.22
C ILE A 128 23.03 -29.61 -11.34
N GLY A 129 22.45 -30.63 -11.94
CA GLY A 129 21.70 -31.70 -11.27
C GLY A 129 20.24 -31.38 -10.96
N ARG A 130 19.58 -32.28 -10.22
CA ARG A 130 18.17 -32.19 -9.79
C ARG A 130 18.05 -31.77 -8.32
N SER A 131 18.71 -30.68 -7.95
CA SER A 131 18.80 -30.26 -6.56
C SER A 131 17.61 -29.38 -6.15
N PRO A 132 17.01 -29.57 -4.95
CA PRO A 132 15.98 -28.67 -4.40
C PRO A 132 16.49 -27.25 -4.12
N VAL A 133 17.81 -27.03 -4.26
CA VAL A 133 18.52 -25.78 -3.98
C VAL A 133 17.95 -24.56 -4.71
N LEU A 134 17.35 -24.72 -5.90
CA LEU A 134 16.68 -23.61 -6.59
C LEU A 134 15.43 -23.12 -5.84
N LYS A 135 14.70 -24.04 -5.21
CA LYS A 135 13.54 -23.69 -4.37
C LYS A 135 14.00 -23.05 -3.07
N ASP A 136 15.06 -23.59 -2.45
CA ASP A 136 15.66 -22.99 -1.26
C ASP A 136 16.16 -21.57 -1.50
N LEU A 137 16.73 -21.30 -2.68
CA LEU A 137 17.13 -19.96 -3.09
C LEU A 137 15.92 -19.01 -3.14
N LEU A 138 14.82 -19.44 -3.77
CA LEU A 138 13.61 -18.62 -3.84
C LEU A 138 13.01 -18.37 -2.45
N GLU A 139 13.08 -19.36 -1.57
CA GLU A 139 12.61 -19.23 -0.19
C GLU A 139 13.47 -18.22 0.59
N ASP A 140 14.79 -18.26 0.46
CA ASP A 140 15.69 -17.27 1.07
C ASP A 140 15.45 -15.85 0.48
N CYS A 141 15.19 -15.75 -0.83
CA CYS A 141 14.80 -14.49 -1.47
C CYS A 141 13.49 -13.96 -0.89
N ARG A 142 12.49 -14.82 -0.71
CA ARG A 142 11.19 -14.51 -0.12
C ARG A 142 11.34 -14.04 1.33
N LEU A 143 12.05 -14.78 2.17
CA LEU A 143 12.29 -14.43 3.57
C LEU A 143 13.01 -13.08 3.72
N LYS A 144 14.01 -12.82 2.87
CA LYS A 144 14.69 -11.52 2.86
C LYS A 144 13.74 -10.39 2.47
N TYR A 145 12.96 -10.58 1.42
CA TYR A 145 12.00 -9.59 0.94
C TYR A 145 10.92 -9.30 2.00
N LEU A 146 10.40 -10.33 2.68
CA LEU A 146 9.46 -10.17 3.78
C LEU A 146 10.08 -9.43 4.97
N ASN A 147 11.34 -9.71 5.30
CA ASN A 147 12.06 -8.94 6.33
C ASN A 147 12.22 -7.47 5.95
N ASP A 148 12.48 -7.16 4.68
CA ASP A 148 12.55 -5.79 4.18
C ASP A 148 11.18 -5.08 4.18
N LEU A 149 10.09 -5.84 4.03
CA LEU A 149 8.72 -5.35 4.15
C LEU A 149 8.19 -5.30 5.57
N LYS A 150 8.88 -5.92 6.54
CA LYS A 150 8.46 -5.90 7.94
C LYS A 150 8.24 -4.47 8.43
N ASN A 151 7.12 -4.24 9.10
CA ASN A 151 6.67 -2.93 9.57
C ASN A 151 6.41 -1.90 8.44
N LYS A 152 6.14 -2.36 7.21
CA LYS A 152 5.71 -1.49 6.10
C LYS A 152 4.40 -1.99 5.54
N THR A 153 3.49 -1.05 5.32
CA THR A 153 2.22 -1.29 4.65
C THR A 153 2.39 -0.91 3.18
N THR A 154 2.09 -1.83 2.26
CA THR A 154 2.02 -1.49 0.84
C THR A 154 0.66 -0.88 0.53
N ILE A 155 0.68 0.23 -0.19
CA ILE A 155 -0.51 0.92 -0.69
C ILE A 155 -0.63 0.61 -2.18
N HIS A 156 -1.74 -0.03 -2.53
CA HIS A 156 -2.14 -0.33 -3.90
C HIS A 156 -3.23 0.66 -4.32
N GLY A 157 -2.97 1.36 -5.41
CA GLY A 157 -3.99 2.12 -6.13
C GLY A 157 -4.44 1.33 -7.35
N HIS A 158 -5.38 1.89 -8.10
CA HIS A 158 -5.83 1.31 -9.35
C HIS A 158 -5.54 2.24 -10.53
N ARG A 159 -5.24 1.66 -11.67
CA ARG A 159 -5.29 2.33 -12.97
C ARG A 159 -6.20 1.49 -13.85
N ASP A 160 -7.29 2.10 -14.32
CA ASP A 160 -8.35 1.39 -15.02
C ASP A 160 -8.86 0.22 -14.15
N ASP A 161 -8.92 -0.99 -14.68
CA ASP A 161 -9.41 -2.21 -14.04
C ASP A 161 -8.33 -3.05 -13.33
N HIS A 162 -7.10 -2.54 -13.20
CA HIS A 162 -5.97 -3.30 -12.62
C HIS A 162 -5.36 -2.62 -11.38
N TRP A 163 -4.98 -3.45 -10.41
CA TRP A 163 -4.26 -3.03 -9.22
C TRP A 163 -2.79 -2.76 -9.51
N ARG A 164 -2.26 -1.69 -8.92
CA ARG A 164 -0.85 -1.34 -9.00
C ARG A 164 -0.32 -0.87 -7.66
N LYS A 165 0.83 -1.40 -7.27
CA LYS A 165 1.60 -0.91 -6.12
C LYS A 165 2.05 0.53 -6.38
N GLU A 166 1.55 1.47 -5.59
CA GLU A 166 1.91 2.89 -5.71
C GLU A 166 3.08 3.23 -4.79
N LYS A 167 2.96 2.90 -3.51
CA LYS A 167 3.93 3.25 -2.47
C LYS A 167 3.98 2.21 -1.37
N ALA A 168 5.12 2.11 -0.70
CA ALA A 168 5.25 1.36 0.55
C ALA A 168 5.63 2.36 1.64
N VAL A 169 4.82 2.41 2.69
CA VAL A 169 4.94 3.37 3.79
C VAL A 169 5.23 2.60 5.07
N VAL A 170 6.01 3.18 5.98
CA VAL A 170 6.20 2.58 7.31
C VAL A 170 4.84 2.50 8.00
N ALA A 171 4.52 1.35 8.57
CA ALA A 171 3.28 1.10 9.29
C ALA A 171 3.13 2.17 10.39
N ARG A 172 2.00 2.88 10.34
CA ARG A 172 1.70 3.94 11.31
C ARG A 172 1.04 3.29 12.53
N PRO A 173 1.62 3.37 13.74
CA PRO A 173 1.01 2.78 14.92
C PRO A 173 -0.35 3.41 15.23
N LEU A 174 -1.32 2.62 15.70
CA LEU A 174 -2.66 3.12 16.09
C LEU A 174 -2.60 4.16 17.22
N SER A 175 -1.53 4.21 18.00
CA SER A 175 -1.31 5.26 19.01
C SER A 175 -1.26 6.66 18.41
N THR A 176 -0.75 6.81 17.18
CA THR A 176 -0.57 8.10 16.51
C THR A 176 -1.86 8.73 15.96
N VAL A 177 -2.98 7.99 16.00
CA VAL A 177 -4.30 8.52 15.67
C VAL A 177 -5.01 8.84 16.96
N ILE A 178 -5.35 10.11 17.11
CA ILE A 178 -5.93 10.66 18.33
C ILE A 178 -7.44 10.62 18.17
N LEU A 179 -8.06 9.78 18.98
CA LEU A 179 -9.50 9.63 19.13
C LEU A 179 -9.80 9.70 20.62
N ASP A 180 -11.07 9.84 20.97
CA ASP A 180 -11.46 9.59 22.35
C ASP A 180 -11.01 8.17 22.74
N ALA A 181 -10.52 8.04 23.98
CA ALA A 181 -10.61 6.76 24.69
C ALA A 181 -12.11 6.38 24.74
N LYS A 182 -12.62 5.34 25.35
CA LYS A 182 -14.03 4.89 25.15
C LYS A 182 -14.38 4.45 23.71
N GLN A 183 -14.03 5.18 22.64
CA GLN A 183 -14.23 4.78 21.25
C GLN A 183 -13.02 3.99 20.72
N LYS A 184 -11.80 4.43 21.04
CA LYS A 184 -10.57 3.83 20.53
C LYS A 184 -10.31 2.43 21.06
N GLU A 185 -10.43 2.19 22.37
CA GLU A 185 -10.16 0.88 22.97
C GLU A 185 -11.07 -0.24 22.44
N PRO A 186 -12.40 -0.10 22.37
CA PRO A 186 -13.24 -1.18 21.84
C PRO A 186 -12.98 -1.43 20.35
N LEU A 187 -12.63 -0.39 19.58
CA LEU A 187 -12.29 -0.53 18.17
C LEU A 187 -10.97 -1.30 17.98
N ILE A 188 -9.93 -0.96 18.74
CA ILE A 188 -8.66 -1.71 18.72
C ILE A 188 -8.88 -3.16 19.17
N LYS A 189 -9.72 -3.37 20.19
CA LYS A 189 -10.08 -4.71 20.66
C LYS A 189 -10.79 -5.51 19.56
N ASP A 190 -11.73 -4.91 18.85
CA ASP A 190 -12.46 -5.53 17.72
C ASP A 190 -11.52 -5.94 16.60
N ILE A 191 -10.60 -5.04 16.21
CA ILE A 191 -9.59 -5.29 15.18
C ILE A 191 -8.65 -6.45 15.57
N ARG A 192 -8.19 -6.47 16.83
CA ARG A 192 -7.32 -7.54 17.34
C ARG A 192 -8.04 -8.86 17.52
N ASP A 193 -9.31 -8.83 17.92
CA ASP A 193 -10.15 -10.01 18.03
C ASP A 193 -10.44 -10.62 16.67
N PHE A 194 -10.67 -9.77 15.66
CA PHE A 194 -10.79 -10.22 14.27
C PHE A 194 -9.52 -10.95 13.82
N LEU A 195 -8.31 -10.47 14.14
CA LEU A 195 -7.04 -11.15 13.80
C LEU A 195 -6.84 -12.51 14.48
N ASN A 196 -7.58 -12.81 15.55
CA ASN A 196 -7.37 -14.03 16.30
C ASN A 196 -7.71 -15.26 15.43
N PRO A 197 -6.77 -16.22 15.25
CA PRO A 197 -7.05 -17.45 14.52
C PRO A 197 -8.26 -18.23 15.05
N ASP A 198 -8.54 -18.13 16.35
CA ASP A 198 -9.70 -18.80 16.96
C ASP A 198 -11.02 -18.17 16.50
N THR A 199 -11.07 -16.83 16.41
CA THR A 199 -12.22 -16.11 15.86
C THR A 199 -12.44 -16.52 14.41
N ARG A 200 -11.37 -16.60 13.61
CA ARG A 200 -11.48 -17.07 12.22
C ARG A 200 -12.08 -18.48 12.12
N ARG A 201 -11.61 -19.42 12.96
CA ARG A 201 -12.18 -20.78 13.03
C ARG A 201 -13.65 -20.77 13.39
N TRP A 202 -14.03 -19.95 14.38
CA TRP A 202 -15.42 -19.81 14.80
C TRP A 202 -16.32 -19.35 13.64
N TYR A 203 -15.90 -18.37 12.85
CA TYR A 203 -16.65 -17.92 11.66
C TYR A 203 -16.84 -19.06 10.65
N THR A 204 -15.77 -19.80 10.33
CA THR A 204 -15.82 -20.93 9.41
C THR A 204 -16.73 -22.06 9.91
N GLU A 205 -16.65 -22.42 11.19
CA GLU A 205 -17.49 -23.45 11.82
C GLU A 205 -18.98 -23.10 11.78
N HIS A 206 -19.31 -21.81 11.86
CA HIS A 206 -20.69 -21.31 11.80
C HIS A 206 -21.15 -20.99 10.37
N SER A 207 -20.31 -21.24 9.35
CA SER A 207 -20.59 -20.89 7.94
C SER A 207 -20.92 -19.40 7.74
N ILE A 208 -20.31 -18.54 8.56
CA ILE A 208 -20.44 -17.08 8.45
C ILE A 208 -19.26 -16.57 7.63
N PRO A 209 -19.48 -15.80 6.55
CA PRO A 209 -18.39 -15.21 5.78
C PRO A 209 -17.47 -14.39 6.67
N TYR A 210 -16.17 -14.71 6.65
CA TYR A 210 -15.17 -14.03 7.49
C TYR A 210 -14.77 -12.71 6.85
N LYS A 211 -15.61 -11.70 7.06
CA LYS A 211 -15.43 -10.31 6.63
C LYS A 211 -15.79 -9.36 7.76
N ARG A 212 -15.16 -8.18 7.77
CA ARG A 212 -15.45 -7.12 8.75
C ARG A 212 -15.53 -5.76 8.06
N GLY A 213 -16.63 -5.05 8.25
CA GLY A 213 -16.85 -3.71 7.69
C GLY A 213 -16.78 -2.60 8.72
N TYR A 214 -15.98 -1.58 8.45
CA TYR A 214 -15.86 -0.36 9.25
C TYR A 214 -16.30 0.86 8.44
N LEU A 215 -17.17 1.69 9.03
CA LEU A 215 -17.54 2.99 8.49
C LEU A 215 -16.92 4.10 9.33
N LEU A 216 -16.02 4.88 8.74
CA LEU A 216 -15.41 6.04 9.37
C LEU A 216 -16.10 7.30 8.82
N HIS A 217 -16.85 8.01 9.65
CA HIS A 217 -17.59 9.20 9.22
C HIS A 217 -17.27 10.42 10.06
N GLY A 218 -17.38 11.61 9.48
CA GLY A 218 -17.20 12.88 10.20
C GLY A 218 -16.54 13.96 9.35
N PRO A 219 -16.33 15.17 9.88
CA PRO A 219 -15.81 16.31 9.11
C PRO A 219 -14.45 16.02 8.43
N PRO A 220 -14.10 16.75 7.35
CA PRO A 220 -12.78 16.63 6.74
C PRO A 220 -11.67 17.05 7.72
N GLY A 221 -10.47 16.48 7.57
CA GLY A 221 -9.32 16.83 8.42
C GLY A 221 -9.30 16.17 9.81
N THR A 222 -10.21 15.24 10.11
CA THR A 222 -10.24 14.52 11.39
C THR A 222 -9.39 13.25 11.45
N GLY A 223 -8.81 12.83 10.32
CA GLY A 223 -7.85 11.72 10.29
C GLY A 223 -8.40 10.36 9.84
N LYS A 224 -9.61 10.29 9.25
CA LYS A 224 -10.24 9.06 8.74
C LYS A 224 -9.30 8.20 7.85
N SER A 225 -8.73 8.78 6.78
CA SER A 225 -7.78 8.06 5.91
C SER A 225 -6.44 7.75 6.57
N SER A 226 -6.03 8.52 7.58
CA SER A 226 -4.83 8.19 8.38
C SER A 226 -5.09 7.00 9.31
N PHE A 227 -6.31 6.86 9.81
CA PHE A 227 -6.73 5.74 10.63
C PHE A 227 -6.80 4.44 9.83
N SER A 228 -7.37 4.46 8.62
CA SER A 228 -7.41 3.26 7.76
C SER A 228 -6.01 2.71 7.44
N LEU A 229 -5.04 3.59 7.17
CA LEU A 229 -3.63 3.22 7.02
C LEU A 229 -3.03 2.60 8.29
N SER A 230 -3.42 3.10 9.45
CA SER A 230 -2.94 2.59 10.74
C SER A 230 -3.56 1.23 11.07
N ILE A 231 -4.83 1.00 10.69
CA ILE A 231 -5.48 -0.32 10.78
C ILE A 231 -4.71 -1.34 9.94
N ALA A 232 -4.41 -1.02 8.67
CA ALA A 232 -3.63 -1.91 7.80
C ALA A 232 -2.24 -2.21 8.38
N GLY A 233 -1.60 -1.22 9.00
CA GLY A 233 -0.33 -1.39 9.72
C GLY A 233 -0.41 -2.33 10.93
N GLU A 234 -1.44 -2.20 11.77
CA GLU A 234 -1.64 -3.08 12.94
C GLU A 234 -1.98 -4.52 12.52
N LEU A 235 -2.73 -4.68 11.43
CA LEU A 235 -3.12 -5.98 10.89
C LEU A 235 -1.99 -6.70 10.13
N ASP A 236 -0.88 -6.01 9.85
CA ASP A 236 0.19 -6.47 8.94
C ASP A 236 -0.38 -6.92 7.57
N MET A 237 -1.25 -6.07 7.02
CA MET A 237 -1.98 -6.30 5.76
C MET A 237 -1.73 -5.14 4.80
N ASP A 238 -1.70 -5.45 3.50
CA ASP A 238 -1.64 -4.43 2.46
C ASP A 238 -2.99 -3.72 2.29
N ILE A 239 -2.96 -2.44 1.91
CA ILE A 239 -4.14 -1.61 1.74
C ILE A 239 -4.39 -1.29 0.26
N TYR A 240 -5.64 -1.48 -0.15
CA TYR A 240 -6.12 -1.29 -1.51
C TYR A 240 -7.08 -0.13 -1.53
N VAL A 241 -6.67 0.99 -2.14
CA VAL A 241 -7.43 2.24 -2.13
C VAL A 241 -8.23 2.36 -3.42
N VAL A 242 -9.55 2.52 -3.28
CA VAL A 242 -10.47 2.81 -4.38
C VAL A 242 -11.06 4.20 -4.14
N SER A 243 -10.79 5.10 -5.08
CA SER A 243 -11.47 6.39 -5.15
C SER A 243 -12.78 6.19 -5.91
N ILE A 244 -13.92 6.31 -5.22
CA ILE A 244 -15.24 6.15 -5.87
C ILE A 244 -15.51 7.23 -6.94
N PRO A 245 -15.09 8.50 -6.76
CA PRO A 245 -15.16 9.49 -7.83
C PRO A 245 -14.33 9.05 -9.05
N GLY A 246 -15.02 8.65 -10.13
CA GLY A 246 -14.41 8.21 -11.40
C GLY A 246 -14.35 6.69 -11.61
N ALA A 247 -14.85 5.88 -10.68
CA ALA A 247 -15.02 4.44 -10.89
C ALA A 247 -16.38 4.11 -11.53
N ASN A 248 -16.44 3.00 -12.27
CA ASN A 248 -17.67 2.44 -12.84
C ASN A 248 -17.98 1.08 -12.19
N ASP A 249 -19.24 0.64 -12.25
CA ASP A 249 -19.66 -0.65 -11.66
C ASP A 249 -18.85 -1.85 -12.17
N GLN A 250 -18.57 -1.90 -13.47
CA GLN A 250 -17.79 -2.99 -14.07
C GLN A 250 -16.33 -2.96 -13.62
N MET A 251 -15.74 -1.77 -13.51
CA MET A 251 -14.39 -1.59 -13.00
C MET A 251 -14.30 -2.00 -11.53
N LEU A 252 -15.27 -1.59 -10.70
CA LEU A 252 -15.34 -1.99 -9.29
C LEU A 252 -15.43 -3.51 -9.15
N LYS A 253 -16.25 -4.17 -9.98
CA LYS A 253 -16.38 -5.64 -10.00
C LYS A 253 -15.06 -6.31 -10.39
N SER A 254 -14.37 -5.83 -11.42
CA SER A 254 -13.06 -6.36 -11.83
C SER A 254 -11.99 -6.16 -10.76
N LEU A 255 -11.94 -4.97 -10.14
CA LEU A 255 -11.01 -4.67 -9.07
C LEU A 255 -11.23 -5.59 -7.87
N PHE A 256 -12.47 -5.76 -7.41
CA PHE A 256 -12.76 -6.64 -6.29
C PHE A 256 -12.48 -8.11 -6.59
N ALA A 257 -12.69 -8.57 -7.83
CA ALA A 257 -12.34 -9.92 -8.24
C ALA A 257 -10.81 -10.17 -8.28
N GLY A 258 -10.02 -9.13 -8.57
CA GLY A 258 -8.56 -9.18 -8.62
C GLY A 258 -7.85 -8.87 -7.30
N LEU A 259 -8.58 -8.67 -6.21
CA LEU A 259 -8.01 -8.49 -4.87
C LEU A 259 -7.44 -9.83 -4.34
N PRO A 260 -6.31 -9.82 -3.62
CA PRO A 260 -5.82 -11.00 -2.93
C PRO A 260 -6.59 -11.27 -1.64
N ASP A 261 -6.43 -12.47 -1.11
CA ASP A 261 -6.88 -12.83 0.24
C ASP A 261 -6.09 -12.04 1.28
N ARG A 262 -6.67 -11.82 2.46
CA ARG A 262 -6.02 -11.11 3.58
C ARG A 262 -5.53 -9.71 3.20
N CYS A 263 -6.45 -8.87 2.71
CA CYS A 263 -6.19 -7.46 2.43
C CYS A 263 -7.17 -6.49 3.13
N VAL A 264 -6.75 -5.23 3.28
CA VAL A 264 -7.61 -4.13 3.71
C VAL A 264 -8.07 -3.35 2.48
N VAL A 265 -9.37 -3.22 2.27
CA VAL A 265 -9.94 -2.42 1.19
C VAL A 265 -10.42 -1.09 1.75
N LEU A 266 -9.91 0.01 1.21
CA LEU A 266 -10.32 1.38 1.56
C LEU A 266 -11.16 1.95 0.43
N LEU A 267 -12.44 2.22 0.71
CA LEU A 267 -13.32 2.97 -0.17
C LEU A 267 -13.37 4.42 0.34
N GLU A 268 -12.74 5.34 -0.38
CA GLU A 268 -12.73 6.76 -0.01
C GLU A 268 -13.94 7.51 -0.58
N ASP A 269 -14.49 8.41 0.24
CA ASP A 269 -15.57 9.35 -0.11
C ASP A 269 -16.79 8.68 -0.74
N ILE A 270 -17.33 7.66 -0.05
CA ILE A 270 -18.48 6.87 -0.54
C ILE A 270 -19.77 7.69 -0.72
N ASP A 271 -19.88 8.87 -0.10
CA ASP A 271 -21.01 9.79 -0.29
C ASP A 271 -21.06 10.41 -1.69
N ALA A 272 -19.94 10.43 -2.42
CA ALA A 272 -19.92 10.84 -3.83
C ALA A 272 -20.69 9.85 -4.73
N ALA A 273 -20.73 8.58 -4.36
CA ALA A 273 -21.47 7.54 -5.09
C ALA A 273 -22.99 7.74 -4.98
N GLY A 274 -23.46 8.10 -3.78
CA GLY A 274 -24.89 8.34 -3.50
C GLY A 274 -25.41 9.63 -4.12
N ALA A 275 -24.60 10.70 -4.15
CA ALA A 275 -24.98 11.99 -4.74
C ALA A 275 -25.13 11.93 -6.27
N ALA A 276 -24.46 11.01 -6.95
CA ALA A 276 -24.67 10.76 -8.38
C ALA A 276 -26.09 10.22 -8.66
N CYS A 277 -26.68 9.48 -7.72
CA CYS A 277 -28.03 8.94 -7.86
C CYS A 277 -29.13 10.00 -7.60
N SER A 278 -28.91 11.00 -6.74
CA SER A 278 -29.92 12.03 -6.46
C SER A 278 -30.05 13.10 -7.55
N ARG A 279 -29.12 13.16 -8.51
CA ARG A 279 -29.23 14.05 -9.68
C ARG A 279 -30.07 13.44 -10.80
N ASP A 280 -30.23 12.12 -10.84
CA ASP A 280 -31.03 11.43 -11.85
C ASP A 280 -32.53 11.39 -11.52
N SER A 281 -32.94 11.73 -10.29
CA SER A 281 -34.37 11.77 -9.92
C SER A 281 -35.07 13.10 -10.23
N ASN A 282 -34.38 14.08 -10.83
CA ASN A 282 -34.93 15.42 -11.15
C ASN A 282 -34.88 15.79 -12.64
N SER A 283 -34.50 14.86 -13.52
CA SER A 283 -34.69 15.05 -14.97
C SER A 283 -35.90 14.24 -15.43
N GLU A 284 -37.10 14.74 -15.10
CA GLU A 284 -38.32 14.36 -15.81
C GLU A 284 -38.23 14.90 -17.24
N ASP A 285 -38.30 13.97 -18.19
CA ASP A 285 -38.93 14.07 -19.50
C ASP A 285 -38.57 15.28 -20.39
N SER A 286 -37.53 15.09 -21.20
CA SER A 286 -37.55 15.59 -22.58
C SER A 286 -37.30 14.43 -23.53
N ASP A 287 -38.40 13.84 -24.02
CA ASP A 287 -38.43 12.93 -25.14
C ASP A 287 -37.82 13.60 -26.39
N SER A 288 -36.64 13.17 -26.79
CA SER A 288 -36.18 13.29 -28.16
C SER A 288 -35.41 12.04 -28.58
N ASP A 289 -36.05 11.31 -29.48
CA ASP A 289 -35.60 10.14 -30.23
C ASP A 289 -34.21 10.36 -30.88
N GLY A 290 -33.30 9.40 -30.73
CA GLY A 290 -31.96 9.44 -31.33
C GLY A 290 -30.82 8.91 -30.46
N ASP A 291 -30.78 7.58 -30.27
CA ASP A 291 -29.61 6.72 -30.01
C ASP A 291 -28.26 7.38 -29.62
N VAL A 292 -28.08 7.73 -28.34
CA VAL A 292 -26.85 7.48 -27.55
C VAL A 292 -27.28 7.44 -26.08
N ARG A 293 -27.48 6.25 -25.50
CA ARG A 293 -27.68 6.12 -24.04
C ARG A 293 -26.48 6.77 -23.33
N PRO A 294 -26.66 7.74 -22.42
CA PRO A 294 -25.54 8.24 -21.65
C PRO A 294 -25.03 7.05 -20.82
N GLN A 295 -23.82 6.56 -21.14
CA GLN A 295 -23.15 5.55 -20.33
C GLN A 295 -23.20 6.02 -18.88
N LYS A 296 -23.75 5.20 -17.97
CA LYS A 296 -23.74 5.44 -16.53
C LYS A 296 -22.29 5.70 -16.11
N ARG A 297 -21.90 6.98 -15.94
CA ARG A 297 -20.49 7.40 -15.77
C ARG A 297 -19.99 7.31 -14.32
N GLY A 298 -20.74 6.70 -13.42
CA GLY A 298 -20.38 6.59 -12.01
C GLY A 298 -20.85 5.29 -11.40
N VAL A 299 -20.21 4.94 -10.28
CA VAL A 299 -20.62 3.80 -9.44
C VAL A 299 -22.06 4.01 -8.99
N THR A 300 -22.92 3.05 -9.30
CA THR A 300 -24.27 3.02 -8.76
C THR A 300 -24.26 2.39 -7.37
N LEU A 301 -25.16 2.81 -6.49
CA LEU A 301 -25.32 2.17 -5.18
C LEU A 301 -25.54 0.66 -5.32
N SER A 302 -26.41 0.24 -6.24
CA SER A 302 -26.65 -1.18 -6.52
C SER A 302 -25.39 -1.93 -6.97
N GLY A 303 -24.55 -1.29 -7.79
CA GLY A 303 -23.26 -1.83 -8.22
C GLY A 303 -22.32 -2.05 -7.03
N LEU A 304 -22.18 -1.04 -6.17
CA LEU A 304 -21.39 -1.16 -4.93
C LEU A 304 -21.95 -2.26 -4.01
N LEU A 305 -23.25 -2.29 -3.77
CA LEU A 305 -23.90 -3.31 -2.92
C LEU A 305 -23.70 -4.73 -3.44
N ASN A 306 -23.80 -4.93 -4.76
CA ASN A 306 -23.56 -6.22 -5.38
C ASN A 306 -22.10 -6.69 -5.24
N VAL A 307 -21.15 -5.77 -5.15
CA VAL A 307 -19.74 -6.11 -4.94
C VAL A 307 -19.47 -6.49 -3.48
N LEU A 308 -20.12 -5.81 -2.53
CA LEU A 308 -19.94 -6.08 -1.09
C LEU A 308 -20.61 -7.38 -0.62
N ASP A 309 -21.81 -7.65 -1.13
CA ASP A 309 -22.68 -8.74 -0.67
C ASP A 309 -23.02 -9.78 -1.75
N GLY A 310 -22.43 -9.65 -2.93
CA GLY A 310 -22.65 -10.63 -4.00
C GLY A 310 -22.25 -12.03 -3.56
N VAL A 311 -22.86 -13.04 -4.18
CA VAL A 311 -22.54 -14.47 -3.97
C VAL A 311 -21.07 -14.80 -4.29
N ALA A 312 -20.40 -13.93 -5.04
CA ALA A 312 -18.97 -14.02 -5.35
C ALA A 312 -18.09 -13.08 -4.46
N SER A 313 -18.63 -12.52 -3.38
CA SER A 313 -17.87 -11.68 -2.45
C SER A 313 -16.81 -12.54 -1.76
N GLN A 314 -15.55 -12.12 -1.90
CA GLN A 314 -14.39 -12.87 -1.42
C GLN A 314 -14.18 -12.63 0.08
N GLU A 315 -13.86 -13.70 0.81
CA GLU A 315 -13.68 -13.73 2.26
C GLU A 315 -12.27 -13.26 2.67
N ASP A 316 -11.97 -13.27 3.98
CA ASP A 316 -10.67 -12.89 4.56
C ASP A 316 -10.28 -11.42 4.34
N ARG A 317 -11.25 -10.49 4.44
CA ARG A 317 -11.02 -9.07 4.17
C ARG A 317 -11.60 -8.14 5.21
N VAL A 318 -10.88 -7.04 5.40
CA VAL A 318 -11.35 -5.89 6.18
C VAL A 318 -11.71 -4.79 5.22
N LEU A 319 -12.96 -4.35 5.27
CA LEU A 319 -13.46 -3.24 4.48
C LEU A 319 -13.53 -1.99 5.35
N VAL A 320 -12.93 -0.91 4.89
CA VAL A 320 -12.98 0.41 5.53
C VAL A 320 -13.58 1.38 4.54
N MET A 321 -14.67 2.02 4.93
CA MET A 321 -15.31 3.08 4.16
C MET A 321 -15.11 4.42 4.86
N THR A 322 -14.86 5.48 4.10
CA THR A 322 -14.81 6.84 4.64
C THR A 322 -15.89 7.72 4.02
N THR A 323 -16.52 8.56 4.84
CA THR A 323 -17.44 9.59 4.35
C THR A 323 -17.31 10.89 5.16
N ASN A 324 -17.54 12.02 4.50
CA ASN A 324 -17.66 13.31 5.18
C ASN A 324 -19.11 13.65 5.53
N HIS A 325 -20.08 12.97 4.93
CA HIS A 325 -21.51 13.28 5.01
C HIS A 325 -22.33 12.00 5.25
N PRO A 326 -22.35 11.46 6.49
CA PRO A 326 -23.08 10.23 6.81
C PRO A 326 -24.58 10.31 6.46
N GLN A 327 -25.18 11.49 6.51
CA GLN A 327 -26.58 11.74 6.16
C GLN A 327 -26.91 11.51 4.68
N ARG A 328 -25.91 11.47 3.79
CA ARG A 328 -26.08 11.18 2.36
C ARG A 328 -25.97 9.70 2.04
N LEU A 329 -25.62 8.87 3.03
CA LEU A 329 -25.48 7.44 2.83
C LEU A 329 -26.84 6.74 2.82
N ASP A 330 -26.97 5.79 1.91
CA ASP A 330 -28.15 4.95 1.84
C ASP A 330 -28.17 3.97 3.05
N PRO A 331 -29.29 3.85 3.78
CA PRO A 331 -29.44 2.91 4.88
C PRO A 331 -29.20 1.43 4.51
N ALA A 332 -29.25 1.07 3.23
CA ALA A 332 -28.88 -0.26 2.76
C ALA A 332 -27.39 -0.55 2.97
N LEU A 333 -26.50 0.45 3.00
CA LEU A 333 -25.07 0.25 3.25
C LEU A 333 -24.78 -0.09 4.71
N THR A 334 -25.53 0.48 5.66
CA THR A 334 -25.31 0.33 7.11
C THR A 334 -25.87 -0.97 7.70
N ARG A 335 -26.34 -1.90 6.85
CA ARG A 335 -26.86 -3.19 7.32
C ARG A 335 -25.72 -4.07 7.88
N PRO A 336 -25.95 -4.78 9.00
CA PRO A 336 -25.00 -5.76 9.53
C PRO A 336 -24.58 -6.79 8.47
N GLY A 337 -23.28 -7.11 8.43
CA GLY A 337 -22.67 -7.93 7.37
C GLY A 337 -22.06 -7.12 6.22
N ARG A 338 -22.42 -5.83 6.07
CA ARG A 338 -21.73 -4.85 5.20
C ARG A 338 -20.85 -3.92 6.03
N ILE A 339 -21.48 -3.31 7.04
CA ILE A 339 -20.87 -2.40 8.00
C ILE A 339 -21.22 -2.94 9.37
N ASP A 340 -20.20 -3.39 10.12
CA ASP A 340 -20.35 -3.99 11.44
C ASP A 340 -20.06 -2.99 12.56
N LYS A 341 -19.21 -1.98 12.27
CA LYS A 341 -18.81 -0.94 13.20
C LYS A 341 -18.81 0.42 12.53
N GLU A 342 -19.49 1.37 13.14
CA GLU A 342 -19.47 2.78 12.77
C GLU A 342 -18.63 3.56 13.78
N VAL A 343 -17.75 4.42 13.27
CA VAL A 343 -16.84 5.23 14.07
C VAL A 343 -16.97 6.68 13.63
N GLU A 344 -17.47 7.51 14.54
CA GLU A 344 -17.58 8.94 14.33
C GLU A 344 -16.27 9.65 14.67
N PHE A 345 -15.71 10.36 13.69
CA PHE A 345 -14.57 11.24 13.84
C PHE A 345 -15.06 12.66 14.05
N GLN A 346 -15.12 13.07 15.31
CA GLN A 346 -15.61 14.39 15.70
C GLN A 346 -14.53 15.48 15.56
N LEU A 347 -14.96 16.74 15.58
CA LEU A 347 -14.06 17.87 15.78
C LEU A 347 -13.44 17.80 17.19
N ALA A 348 -12.31 18.47 17.38
CA ALA A 348 -11.55 18.38 18.61
C ALA A 348 -12.36 18.89 19.82
N ASN A 349 -12.55 18.02 20.81
CA ASN A 349 -12.98 18.40 22.15
C ASN A 349 -11.74 18.69 23.02
N ARG A 350 -11.95 19.13 24.27
CA ARG A 350 -10.86 19.40 25.21
C ARG A 350 -9.91 18.20 25.39
N GLY A 351 -10.46 16.99 25.49
CA GLY A 351 -9.65 15.77 25.63
C GLY A 351 -8.78 15.49 24.41
N ILE A 352 -9.33 15.63 23.20
CA ILE A 352 -8.60 15.48 21.94
C ILE A 352 -7.54 16.57 21.79
N ALA A 353 -7.87 17.83 22.10
CA ALA A 353 -6.91 18.94 22.06
C ALA A 353 -5.72 18.71 23.02
N LYS A 354 -6.01 18.26 24.25
CA LYS A 354 -5.01 17.84 25.24
C LYS A 354 -4.14 16.70 24.71
N ASN A 355 -4.76 15.65 24.16
CA ASN A 355 -4.04 14.50 23.61
C ASN A 355 -3.18 14.88 22.39
N ILE A 356 -3.62 15.83 21.55
CA ILE A 356 -2.81 16.37 20.44
C ILE A 356 -1.60 17.11 20.97
N PHE A 357 -1.76 17.94 22.00
CA PHE A 357 -0.66 18.64 22.63
C PHE A 357 0.37 17.66 23.20
N HIS A 358 -0.09 16.65 23.93
CA HIS A 358 0.75 15.56 24.44
C HIS A 358 1.44 14.76 23.35
N PHE A 359 0.73 14.44 22.27
CA PHE A 359 1.34 13.73 21.15
C PHE A 359 2.46 14.54 20.48
N MET A 360 2.37 15.87 20.49
CA MET A 360 3.34 16.75 19.81
C MET A 360 4.52 17.17 20.69
N PHE A 361 4.30 17.38 21.98
CA PHE A 361 5.31 17.89 22.92
C PHE A 361 5.70 16.90 24.02
N GLY A 362 4.87 15.88 24.26
CA GLY A 362 5.17 14.80 25.19
C GLY A 362 6.32 13.93 24.67
N GLN A 363 7.09 13.35 25.59
CA GLN A 363 8.10 12.37 25.21
C GLN A 363 7.40 11.09 24.73
N PRO A 364 7.92 10.39 23.71
CA PRO A 364 7.37 9.12 23.32
C PRO A 364 7.44 8.16 24.51
N GLU A 365 6.29 7.73 25.03
CA GLU A 365 6.25 6.63 25.97
C GLU A 365 6.82 5.38 25.28
N GLU A 366 8.05 5.01 25.64
CA GLU A 366 8.57 3.69 25.31
C GLU A 366 7.70 2.65 26.02
N ILE A 367 6.80 2.04 25.26
CA ILE A 367 5.99 0.88 25.67
C ILE A 367 6.95 -0.19 26.21
N GLY A 368 7.07 -0.32 27.54
CA GLY A 368 7.80 -1.42 28.17
C GLY A 368 8.73 -1.10 29.36
N ARG A 369 8.85 0.15 29.84
CA ARG A 369 9.59 0.41 31.10
C ARG A 369 8.72 1.11 32.13
N VAL A 370 8.37 0.35 33.16
CA VAL A 370 7.73 0.80 34.40
C VAL A 370 8.42 2.06 34.94
N SER A 371 7.59 3.10 35.07
CA SER A 371 7.65 4.16 36.08
C SER A 371 9.04 4.67 36.48
N ARG A 372 9.49 5.71 35.79
CA ARG A 372 10.21 6.80 36.47
C ARG A 372 9.44 8.08 36.19
N GLN A 373 8.59 8.48 37.15
CA GLN A 373 8.20 9.88 37.27
C GLN A 373 9.49 10.70 37.32
N LYS A 374 9.73 11.51 36.28
CA LYS A 374 10.82 12.49 36.25
C LYS A 374 10.19 13.88 36.27
N GLU A 375 10.80 14.75 37.08
CA GLU A 375 10.36 16.09 37.50
C GLU A 375 10.19 17.15 36.38
N GLY A 376 10.05 16.75 35.11
CA GLY A 376 9.80 17.66 33.97
C GLY A 376 8.42 17.51 33.32
N ASP A 377 7.63 16.51 33.69
CA ASP A 377 6.33 16.19 33.07
C ASP A 377 5.19 17.11 33.53
N GLY A 378 5.35 17.74 34.70
CA GLY A 378 4.33 18.61 35.29
C GLY A 378 4.07 19.92 34.51
N ASP A 379 5.08 20.43 33.80
CA ASP A 379 4.93 21.64 32.98
C ASP A 379 4.15 21.35 31.69
N VAL A 380 4.43 20.23 31.02
CA VAL A 380 3.74 19.85 29.77
C VAL A 380 2.28 19.47 30.03
N GLU A 381 1.99 18.74 31.12
CA GLU A 381 0.62 18.41 31.51
C GLU A 381 -0.20 19.67 31.80
N SER A 382 0.36 20.60 32.58
CA SER A 382 -0.29 21.88 32.90
C SER A 382 -0.49 22.74 31.65
N GLN A 383 0.49 22.79 30.75
CA GLN A 383 0.41 23.51 29.48
C GLN A 383 -0.64 22.86 28.54
N ALA A 384 -0.76 21.53 28.54
CA ALA A 384 -1.76 20.82 27.75
C ALA A 384 -3.18 21.14 28.24
N ASP A 385 -3.39 21.19 29.57
CA ASP A 385 -4.66 21.58 30.16
C ASP A 385 -5.01 23.05 29.88
N GLU A 386 -4.03 23.96 29.99
CA GLU A 386 -4.23 25.37 29.66
C GLU A 386 -4.55 25.57 28.17
N PHE A 387 -3.83 24.86 27.29
CA PHE A 387 -4.08 24.87 25.86
C PHE A 387 -5.49 24.33 25.54
N ALA A 388 -5.85 23.17 26.09
CA ALA A 388 -7.17 22.58 25.90
C ALA A 388 -8.30 23.48 26.42
N ALA A 389 -8.07 24.25 27.50
CA ALA A 389 -9.04 25.21 28.01
C ALA A 389 -9.25 26.42 27.06
N LYS A 390 -8.19 26.84 26.35
CA LYS A 390 -8.22 27.96 25.39
C LYS A 390 -8.80 27.57 24.03
N VAL A 391 -8.73 26.30 23.64
CA VAL A 391 -9.31 25.80 22.38
C VAL A 391 -10.84 25.64 22.53
N PRO A 392 -11.65 26.31 21.69
CA PRO A 392 -13.09 26.10 21.67
C PRO A 392 -13.47 24.65 21.34
N GLU A 393 -14.45 24.12 22.07
CA GLU A 393 -14.92 22.74 21.87
C GLU A 393 -15.64 22.57 20.53
N SER A 394 -15.30 21.49 19.81
CA SER A 394 -15.98 21.04 18.59
C SER A 394 -16.01 22.07 17.44
N GLU A 395 -15.06 23.01 17.39
CA GLU A 395 -14.96 24.02 16.33
C GLU A 395 -13.82 23.75 15.33
N PHE A 396 -12.73 23.15 15.82
CA PHE A 396 -11.51 22.90 15.04
C PHE A 396 -11.28 21.41 14.83
N SER A 397 -10.77 21.07 13.65
CA SER A 397 -10.34 19.70 13.35
C SER A 397 -8.97 19.41 13.98
N PRO A 398 -8.67 18.14 14.31
CA PRO A 398 -7.34 17.72 14.72
C PRO A 398 -6.22 18.18 13.77
N ALA A 399 -6.46 18.19 12.45
CA ALA A 399 -5.48 18.67 11.48
C ALA A 399 -5.18 20.17 11.60
N GLU A 400 -6.20 21.00 11.85
CA GLU A 400 -6.00 22.45 12.08
C GLU A 400 -5.18 22.70 13.34
N ILE A 401 -5.48 21.99 14.44
CA ILE A 401 -4.72 22.09 15.69
C ILE A 401 -3.27 21.63 15.50
N MET A 402 -3.05 20.48 14.85
CA MET A 402 -1.69 20.01 14.55
C MET A 402 -0.93 21.01 13.67
N SER A 403 -1.58 21.60 12.66
CA SER A 403 -0.97 22.61 11.80
C SER A 403 -0.53 23.85 12.57
N TYR A 404 -1.28 24.24 13.61
CA TYR A 404 -0.92 25.34 14.50
C TYR A 404 0.29 25.01 15.38
N LEU A 405 0.32 23.82 15.97
CA LEU A 405 1.36 23.42 16.91
C LEU A 405 2.71 23.11 16.22
N LEU A 406 2.70 22.75 14.93
CA LEU A 406 3.91 22.39 14.17
C LEU A 406 4.98 23.50 14.15
N PRO A 407 4.65 24.78 13.83
CA PRO A 407 5.57 25.91 13.98
C PRO A 407 6.17 26.08 15.38
N HIS A 408 5.43 25.68 16.42
CA HIS A 408 5.80 25.85 17.82
C HIS A 408 6.52 24.63 18.41
N ARG A 409 6.94 23.65 17.60
CA ARG A 409 7.57 22.37 18.00
C ARG A 409 8.70 22.47 19.05
N SER A 410 9.41 23.59 19.13
CA SER A 410 10.53 23.80 20.06
C SER A 410 10.17 24.62 21.29
N CYS A 411 8.96 25.19 21.37
CA CYS A 411 8.53 26.05 22.47
C CYS A 411 7.01 25.88 22.73
N PRO A 412 6.61 24.88 23.54
CA PRO A 412 5.20 24.62 23.86
C PRO A 412 4.53 25.79 24.60
N ALA A 413 5.25 26.48 25.49
CA ALA A 413 4.73 27.66 26.19
C ALA A 413 4.29 28.79 25.23
N ALA A 414 5.02 29.00 24.12
CA ALA A 414 4.63 29.97 23.10
C ALA A 414 3.33 29.57 22.39
N ALA A 415 3.12 28.27 22.14
CA ALA A 415 1.86 27.79 21.56
C ALA A 415 0.66 28.08 22.48
N VAL A 416 0.83 27.94 23.80
CA VAL A 416 -0.23 28.22 24.78
C VAL A 416 -0.54 29.71 24.87
N GLN A 417 0.51 30.56 24.80
CA GLN A 417 0.36 32.02 24.84
C GLN A 417 -0.36 32.57 23.60
N HIS A 418 0.00 32.09 22.41
CA HIS A 418 -0.53 32.58 21.14
C HIS A 418 -1.83 31.88 20.69
N CYS A 419 -2.31 30.87 21.41
CA CYS A 419 -3.49 30.09 21.05
C CYS A 419 -4.75 30.96 20.85
N GLY A 420 -4.96 31.98 21.70
CA GLY A 420 -6.12 32.86 21.59
C GLY A 420 -6.15 33.67 20.29
N GLN A 421 -5.00 34.22 19.89
CA GLN A 421 -4.86 34.95 18.62
C GLN A 421 -5.12 34.03 17.42
N TRP A 422 -4.57 32.82 17.46
CA TRP A 422 -4.77 31.83 16.41
C TRP A 422 -6.24 31.43 16.21
N VAL A 423 -6.99 31.24 17.30
CA VAL A 423 -8.44 30.94 17.26
C VAL A 423 -9.19 32.07 16.55
N ASP A 424 -8.91 33.31 16.89
CA ASP A 424 -9.59 34.48 16.32
C ASP A 424 -9.26 34.67 14.83
N ASP A 425 -8.00 34.45 14.45
CA ASP A 425 -7.55 34.59 13.06
C ASP A 425 -8.18 33.52 12.14
N LEU A 426 -8.22 32.26 12.60
CA LEU A 426 -8.89 31.20 11.85
C LEU A 426 -10.41 31.41 11.75
N ARG A 427 -11.05 31.94 12.79
CA ARG A 427 -12.48 32.29 12.74
C ARG A 427 -12.75 33.34 11.65
N LYS A 428 -11.93 34.39 11.59
CA LYS A 428 -12.02 35.42 10.54
C LYS A 428 -11.80 34.81 9.15
N GLU A 429 -10.82 33.93 8.99
CA GLU A 429 -10.56 33.26 7.71
C GLU A 429 -11.74 32.37 7.28
N LYS A 430 -12.29 31.57 8.20
CA LYS A 430 -13.48 30.75 7.93
C LYS A 430 -14.69 31.60 7.55
N GLN A 431 -14.92 32.71 8.24
CA GLN A 431 -16.00 33.66 7.91
C GLN A 431 -15.79 34.32 6.53
N ALA A 432 -14.57 34.75 6.21
CA ALA A 432 -14.23 35.32 4.91
C ALA A 432 -14.35 34.31 3.77
N LYS A 433 -14.02 33.04 4.02
CA LYS A 433 -14.18 31.96 3.03
C LYS A 433 -15.66 31.63 2.81
N LYS A 434 -16.46 31.61 3.88
CA LYS A 434 -17.91 31.40 3.82
C LYS A 434 -18.61 32.52 3.06
N SER A 435 -18.29 33.79 3.36
CA SER A 435 -18.86 34.93 2.64
C SER A 435 -18.45 35.00 1.16
N ARG A 436 -17.23 34.56 0.82
CA ARG A 436 -16.81 34.39 -0.59
C ARG A 436 -17.60 33.30 -1.34
N LEU A 437 -17.96 32.22 -0.65
CA LEU A 437 -18.75 31.13 -1.25
C LEU A 437 -20.22 31.53 -1.41
N GLU A 438 -20.78 32.27 -0.45
CA GLU A 438 -22.17 32.76 -0.49
C GLU A 438 -22.37 33.96 -1.42
N GLY A 439 -21.31 34.71 -1.75
CA GLY A 439 -21.38 35.84 -2.69
C GLY A 439 -21.27 35.47 -4.18
N TRP A 440 -21.25 34.17 -4.50
CA TRP A 440 -21.22 33.62 -5.87
C TRP A 440 -22.53 32.95 -6.30
N ASP A 441 -23.50 32.83 -5.38
CA ASP A 441 -24.91 32.55 -5.69
C ASP A 441 -25.67 33.88 -5.90
#